data_AF-A0A4Q3UVN1-F1
#
_entry.id   AF-A0A4Q3UVN1-F1
#
_cell.length_a   1.000
_cell.length_b   1.000
_cell.length_c   1.000
_cell.angle_alpha   90.00
_cell.angle_beta   90.00
_cell.angle_gamma   90.00
#
_symmetry.space_group_name_H-M   'P 1'
#
loop_
_entity.id
_entity.type
_entity.pdbx_description
1 polymer ?
#
loop_
_entity_poly.entity_id
_entity_poly.type
_entity_poly.pdbx_seq_one_letter_code
_entity_poly.pdbx_strand_id
1 'polypeptide(L)'
;MRSKSSLFLLFVLALGVIAGIAYTRTVYTFGLDINGGSRLTYRLKTEQLKPAAGATPEQEGASLADAQRRVVTLLTDRAASSIGVKEPQVLAKGTDQVIVELPDVKDLAEAERQIGSSARINFYHARNVVGPQAAYRD
;
A
#
# COMPACT_ATOMS: atom_id res chain seq x y z
N MET A 1 3.28 41.08 -42.75
CA MET A 1 3.94 39.77 -42.55
C MET A 1 4.58 39.61 -41.15
N ARG A 2 4.14 40.34 -40.11
CA ARG A 2 4.79 40.39 -38.77
C ARG A 2 4.11 39.54 -37.67
N SER A 3 2.97 38.90 -37.93
CA SER A 3 2.16 38.24 -36.88
C SER A 3 2.55 36.79 -36.59
N LYS A 4 3.10 36.05 -37.56
CA LYS A 4 3.39 34.62 -37.38
C LYS A 4 4.66 34.36 -36.57
N SER A 5 5.67 35.23 -36.72
CA SER A 5 6.97 35.08 -36.02
C SER A 5 6.90 35.52 -34.55
N SER A 6 6.13 36.56 -34.22
CA SER A 6 5.92 36.96 -32.82
C SER A 6 5.05 35.97 -32.06
N LEU A 7 4.05 35.37 -32.72
CA LEU A 7 3.23 34.31 -32.12
C LEU A 7 4.07 33.06 -31.82
N PHE A 8 4.97 32.69 -32.73
CA PHE A 8 5.94 31.62 -32.51
C PHE A 8 6.86 31.92 -31.33
N LEU A 9 7.41 33.14 -31.24
CA LEU A 9 8.28 33.53 -30.14
C LEU A 9 7.55 33.55 -28.79
N LEU A 10 6.30 34.04 -28.74
CA LEU A 10 5.46 33.96 -27.54
C LEU A 10 5.18 32.52 -27.13
N PHE A 11 4.95 31.63 -28.09
CA PHE A 11 4.73 30.22 -27.83
C PHE A 11 5.97 29.55 -27.22
N VAL A 12 7.17 29.81 -27.78
CA VAL A 12 8.43 29.29 -27.23
C VAL A 12 8.70 29.86 -25.84
N LEU A 13 8.45 31.16 -25.63
CA LEU A 13 8.59 31.80 -24.32
C LEU A 13 7.64 31.17 -23.30
N ALA A 14 6.37 30.95 -23.68
CA ALA A 14 5.38 30.31 -22.83
C ALA A 14 5.77 28.87 -22.48
N LEU A 15 6.25 28.08 -23.45
CA LEU A 15 6.80 26.75 -23.20
C LEU A 15 8.00 26.78 -22.26
N GLY A 16 8.90 27.75 -22.42
CA GLY A 16 10.06 27.92 -21.55
C GLY A 16 9.65 28.24 -20.10
N VAL A 17 8.66 29.12 -19.91
CA VAL A 17 8.11 29.44 -18.58
C VAL A 17 7.41 28.22 -17.98
N ILE A 18 6.58 27.51 -18.75
CA ILE A 18 5.90 26.29 -18.30
C ILE A 18 6.93 25.22 -17.90
N ALA A 19 7.97 25.01 -18.71
CA ALA A 19 9.05 24.08 -18.41
C ALA A 19 9.83 24.47 -17.15
N GLY A 20 10.14 25.76 -16.95
CA GLY A 20 10.81 26.26 -15.75
C GLY A 20 9.96 26.08 -14.48
N ILE A 21 8.65 26.33 -14.57
CA ILE A 21 7.71 26.06 -13.48
C ILE A 21 7.64 24.55 -13.21
N ALA A 22 7.51 23.72 -14.24
CA ALA A 22 7.46 22.27 -14.10
C ALA A 22 8.74 21.72 -13.43
N TYR A 23 9.92 22.19 -13.86
CA TYR A 23 11.20 21.78 -13.30
C TYR A 23 11.31 22.10 -11.79
N THR A 24 10.87 23.29 -11.38
CA THR A 24 10.93 23.72 -9.98
C THR A 24 9.85 23.10 -9.10
N ARG A 25 8.77 22.57 -9.68
CA ARG A 25 7.63 22.01 -8.95
C ARG A 25 7.58 20.49 -8.95
N THR A 26 8.42 19.81 -9.73
CA THR A 26 8.44 18.34 -9.79
C THR A 26 9.17 17.78 -8.59
N VAL A 27 8.44 17.06 -7.74
CA VAL A 27 9.03 16.27 -6.64
C VAL A 27 9.27 14.86 -7.16
N TYR A 28 10.54 14.45 -7.22
CA TYR A 28 10.90 13.08 -7.60
C TYR A 28 10.76 12.14 -6.39
N THR A 29 10.08 11.02 -6.58
CA THR A 29 10.11 9.91 -5.62
C THR A 29 11.28 9.02 -5.99
N PHE A 30 12.13 8.70 -5.03
CA PHE A 30 13.30 7.87 -5.23
C PHE A 30 13.13 6.57 -4.45
N GLY A 31 13.62 5.46 -5.01
CA GLY A 31 13.56 4.15 -4.36
C GLY A 31 14.44 4.03 -3.12
N LEU A 32 14.35 2.89 -2.44
CA LEU A 32 15.09 2.61 -1.21
C LEU A 32 16.62 2.76 -1.38
N ASP A 33 17.17 2.38 -2.54
CA ASP A 33 18.62 2.40 -2.80
C ASP A 33 19.20 3.83 -2.85
N ILE A 34 18.37 4.81 -3.22
CA ILE A 34 18.80 6.20 -3.45
C ILE A 34 18.34 7.16 -2.35
N ASN A 35 17.16 6.97 -1.76
CA ASN A 35 16.65 7.79 -0.66
C ASN A 35 16.84 7.15 0.73
N GLY A 36 17.22 5.87 0.80
CA GLY A 36 17.13 5.10 2.04
C GLY A 36 15.69 4.89 2.49
N GLY A 37 15.53 4.31 3.68
CA GLY A 37 14.23 3.93 4.23
C GLY A 37 14.30 2.66 5.06
N SER A 38 13.21 1.90 5.09
CA SER A 38 13.09 0.68 5.88
C SER A 38 12.66 -0.52 5.02
N ARG A 39 13.13 -1.70 5.42
CA ARG A 39 12.77 -3.00 4.82
C ARG A 39 12.33 -3.96 5.90
N LEU A 40 11.10 -4.44 5.79
CA LEU A 40 10.48 -5.39 6.70
C LEU A 40 10.32 -6.73 5.97
N THR A 41 10.69 -7.82 6.63
CA THR A 41 10.47 -9.18 6.10
C THR A 41 9.50 -9.90 7.02
N TYR A 42 8.30 -10.16 6.51
CA TYR A 42 7.26 -10.91 7.20
C TYR A 42 7.32 -12.38 6.80
N ARG A 43 7.03 -13.27 7.76
CA ARG A 43 6.82 -14.70 7.52
C ARG A 43 5.39 -15.07 7.86
N LEU A 44 4.72 -15.77 6.96
CA LEU A 44 3.38 -16.31 7.15
C LEU A 44 3.44 -17.39 8.23
N LYS A 45 2.55 -17.29 9.22
CA LYS A 45 2.37 -18.32 10.25
C LYS A 45 1.49 -19.44 9.68
N THR A 46 2.12 -20.38 9.00
CA THR A 46 1.46 -21.50 8.32
C THR A 46 0.67 -22.39 9.30
N GLU A 47 1.02 -22.38 10.59
CA GLU A 47 0.34 -23.16 11.64
C GLU A 47 -1.11 -22.71 11.86
N GLN A 48 -1.46 -21.47 11.45
CA GLN A 48 -2.80 -20.91 11.58
C GLN A 48 -3.66 -21.09 10.32
N LEU A 49 -3.05 -21.51 9.22
CA LEU A 49 -3.78 -21.93 8.03
C LEU A 49 -4.33 -23.32 8.32
N LYS A 50 -5.58 -23.40 8.79
CA LYS A 50 -6.27 -24.68 8.88
C LYS A 50 -6.38 -25.24 7.46
N PRO A 51 -5.71 -26.36 7.12
CA PRO A 51 -6.02 -27.04 5.88
C PRO A 51 -7.50 -27.42 5.91
N ALA A 52 -8.18 -27.35 4.78
CA ALA A 52 -9.49 -27.98 4.67
C ALA A 52 -9.31 -29.45 5.09
N ALA A 53 -10.16 -29.95 5.99
CA ALA A 53 -10.01 -31.31 6.52
C ALA A 53 -9.92 -32.32 5.35
N GLY A 54 -8.75 -32.97 5.20
CA GLY A 54 -8.47 -33.89 4.10
C GLY A 54 -7.74 -33.31 2.88
N ALA A 55 -7.17 -32.10 2.97
CA ALA A 55 -6.40 -31.49 1.87
C ALA A 55 -5.13 -32.30 1.52
N THR A 56 -4.85 -32.45 0.23
CA THR A 56 -3.57 -32.99 -0.24
C THR A 56 -2.44 -31.95 -0.11
N PRO A 57 -1.16 -32.35 -0.04
CA PRO A 57 -0.03 -31.40 0.04
C PRO A 57 -0.01 -30.35 -1.09
N GLU A 58 -0.53 -30.70 -2.26
CA GLU A 58 -0.67 -29.80 -3.41
C GLU A 58 -1.73 -28.71 -3.16
N GLN A 59 -2.85 -29.07 -2.54
CA GLN A 59 -3.92 -28.14 -2.18
C GLN A 59 -3.50 -27.21 -1.04
N GLU A 60 -2.69 -27.71 -0.09
CA GLU A 60 -2.08 -26.89 0.96
C GLU A 60 -1.12 -25.86 0.36
N GLY A 61 -0.25 -26.25 -0.56
CA GLY A 61 0.66 -25.33 -1.26
C GLY A 61 -0.07 -24.25 -2.07
N ALA A 62 -1.16 -24.60 -2.76
CA ALA A 62 -2.01 -23.63 -3.45
C ALA A 62 -2.67 -22.64 -2.48
N SER A 63 -3.17 -23.14 -1.33
CA SER A 63 -3.76 -22.28 -0.30
C SER A 63 -2.77 -21.30 0.31
N LEU A 64 -1.50 -21.70 0.46
CA LEU A 64 -0.43 -20.84 0.96
C LEU A 64 -0.05 -19.75 -0.05
N ALA A 65 0.08 -20.10 -1.33
CA ALA A 65 0.37 -19.13 -2.39
C ALA A 65 -0.75 -18.08 -2.52
N ASP A 66 -2.01 -18.49 -2.41
CA ASP A 66 -3.15 -17.58 -2.40
C ASP A 66 -3.18 -16.69 -1.15
N ALA A 67 -2.86 -17.24 0.02
CA ALA A 67 -2.71 -16.46 1.24
C ALA A 67 -1.58 -15.42 1.12
N GLN A 68 -0.43 -15.80 0.56
CA GLN A 68 0.70 -14.91 0.33
C GLN A 68 0.33 -13.78 -0.63
N ARG A 69 -0.35 -14.07 -1.74
CA ARG A 69 -0.85 -13.05 -2.68
C ARG A 69 -1.78 -12.05 -2.01
N ARG A 70 -2.74 -12.53 -1.20
CA ARG A 70 -3.65 -11.67 -0.43
C ARG A 70 -2.90 -10.78 0.55
N VAL A 71 -1.88 -11.32 1.22
CA VAL A 71 -1.05 -10.55 2.14
C VAL A 71 -0.22 -9.51 1.39
N VAL A 72 0.34 -9.83 0.23
CA VAL A 72 1.03 -8.86 -0.64
C VAL A 72 0.09 -7.70 -0.99
N THR A 73 -1.11 -7.97 -1.50
CA THR A 73 -2.09 -6.92 -1.84
C THR A 73 -2.45 -6.08 -0.61
N LEU A 74 -2.74 -6.72 0.52
CA LEU A 74 -3.10 -6.03 1.76
C LEU A 74 -1.97 -5.11 2.27
N LEU A 75 -0.73 -5.60 2.25
CA LEU A 75 0.43 -4.83 2.72
C LEU A 75 0.74 -3.67 1.77
N THR A 76 0.54 -3.84 0.46
CA THR A 76 0.65 -2.75 -0.52
C THR A 76 -0.36 -1.65 -0.23
N ASP A 77 -1.64 -2.02 -0.05
CA ASP A 77 -2.70 -1.06 0.22
C ASP A 77 -2.46 -0.31 1.54
N ARG A 78 -1.98 -1.00 2.58
CA ARG A 78 -1.63 -0.38 3.87
C ARG A 78 -0.42 0.52 3.78
N ALA A 79 0.63 0.13 3.07
CA ALA A 79 1.81 0.95 2.90
C ALA A 79 1.47 2.27 2.18
N ALA A 80 0.60 2.21 1.18
CA ALA A 80 0.11 3.39 0.47
C ALA A 80 -0.83 4.25 1.33
N SER A 81 -1.80 3.64 2.02
CA SER A 81 -2.85 4.36 2.75
C SER A 81 -2.47 4.80 4.16
N SER A 82 -1.81 3.94 4.94
CA SER A 82 -1.52 4.18 6.37
C SER A 82 -0.23 4.97 6.56
N ILE A 83 0.83 4.60 5.83
CA ILE A 83 2.12 5.29 5.92
C ILE A 83 2.20 6.47 4.93
N GLY A 84 1.40 6.46 3.86
CA GLY A 84 1.40 7.54 2.86
C GLY A 84 2.57 7.45 1.87
N VAL A 85 3.22 6.30 1.77
CA VAL A 85 4.31 6.07 0.81
C VAL A 85 3.73 6.02 -0.59
N LYS A 86 4.25 6.83 -1.51
CA LYS A 86 3.73 6.92 -2.89
C LYS A 86 4.04 5.69 -3.74
N GLU A 87 5.14 4.99 -3.45
CA GLU A 87 5.59 3.81 -4.21
C GLU A 87 6.17 2.72 -3.30
N PRO A 88 5.34 2.07 -2.47
CA PRO A 88 5.79 0.93 -1.67
C PRO A 88 6.09 -0.26 -2.58
N GLN A 89 7.18 -0.97 -2.30
CA GLN A 89 7.51 -2.22 -3.00
C GLN A 89 7.20 -3.40 -2.08
N VAL A 90 6.26 -4.25 -2.48
CA VAL A 90 5.85 -5.42 -1.72
C VAL A 90 6.00 -6.66 -2.59
N LEU A 91 6.85 -7.58 -2.17
CA LEU A 91 7.25 -8.74 -2.96
C LEU A 91 7.14 -10.03 -2.15
N ALA A 92 6.52 -11.04 -2.74
CA ALA A 92 6.59 -12.41 -2.22
C ALA A 92 8.03 -12.94 -2.35
N LYS A 93 8.53 -13.60 -1.30
CA LYS A 93 9.85 -14.24 -1.29
C LYS A 93 9.72 -15.69 -0.85
N GLY A 94 10.17 -16.60 -1.70
CA GLY A 94 10.02 -18.03 -1.45
C GLY A 94 8.55 -18.42 -1.28
N THR A 95 8.29 -19.39 -0.40
CA THR A 95 6.96 -19.97 -0.19
C THR A 95 6.16 -19.28 0.91
N ASP A 96 6.81 -18.70 1.92
CA ASP A 96 6.16 -18.22 3.14
C ASP A 96 6.52 -16.78 3.53
N GLN A 97 7.40 -16.10 2.79
CA GLN A 97 7.86 -14.75 3.17
C GLN A 97 7.27 -13.65 2.28
N VAL A 98 7.11 -12.46 2.85
CA VAL A 98 6.75 -11.24 2.13
C VAL A 98 7.70 -10.13 2.56
N ILE A 99 8.36 -9.50 1.60
CA ILE A 99 9.23 -8.35 1.81
C ILE A 99 8.41 -7.09 1.54
N VAL A 100 8.49 -6.13 2.45
CA VAL A 100 7.92 -4.79 2.31
C VAL A 100 9.07 -3.79 2.39
N GLU A 101 9.23 -2.99 1.34
CA GLU A 101 10.20 -1.91 1.28
C GLU A 101 9.46 -0.57 1.29
N LEU A 102 9.88 0.31 2.19
CA LEU A 102 9.26 1.59 2.48
C LEU A 102 10.30 2.69 2.30
N PRO A 103 10.39 3.31 1.11
CA PRO A 103 11.25 4.46 0.87
C PRO A 103 10.87 5.63 1.77
N ASP A 104 11.88 6.42 2.18
CA ASP A 104 11.71 7.64 3.02
C ASP A 104 11.16 7.41 4.44
N VAL A 105 10.92 6.14 4.83
CA VAL A 105 10.47 5.78 6.18
C VAL A 105 11.65 5.40 7.06
N LYS A 106 12.02 6.28 7.99
CA LYS A 106 13.18 6.12 8.88
C LYS A 106 12.87 5.41 10.20
N ASP A 107 11.66 5.58 10.73
CA ASP A 107 11.22 4.91 11.95
C ASP A 107 10.65 3.52 11.63
N LEU A 108 11.48 2.50 11.78
CA LEU A 108 11.11 1.11 11.58
C LEU A 108 10.03 0.65 12.59
N ALA A 109 10.09 1.12 13.83
CA ALA A 109 9.18 0.68 14.89
C ALA A 109 7.77 1.26 14.70
N GLU A 110 7.68 2.49 14.20
CA GLU A 110 6.40 3.05 13.76
C GLU A 110 5.84 2.31 12.53
N ALA A 111 6.66 2.06 11.52
CA ALA A 111 6.26 1.32 10.33
C ALA A 111 5.75 -0.09 10.67
N GLU A 112 6.47 -0.81 11.55
CA GLU A 112 6.06 -2.12 12.04
C GLU A 112 4.73 -2.07 12.78
N ARG A 113 4.52 -1.08 13.64
CA ARG A 113 3.25 -0.91 14.38
C ARG A 113 2.07 -0.67 13.46
N GLN A 114 2.24 0.17 12.43
CA GLN A 114 1.14 0.52 11.51
C GLN A 114 0.82 -0.62 10.55
N ILE A 115 1.82 -1.25 9.93
CA ILE A 115 1.62 -2.28 8.90
C ILE A 115 1.45 -3.68 9.51
N GLY A 116 2.19 -4.00 10.58
CA GLY A 116 2.27 -5.33 11.16
C GLY A 116 1.05 -5.75 11.98
N SER A 117 0.13 -4.84 12.29
CA SER A 117 -1.08 -5.19 13.04
C SER A 117 -2.05 -6.03 12.20
N SER A 118 -2.53 -7.15 12.74
CA SER A 118 -3.62 -7.90 12.12
C SER A 118 -4.94 -7.19 12.42
N ALA A 119 -5.38 -6.29 11.53
CA ALA A 119 -6.66 -5.58 11.64
C ALA A 119 -7.86 -6.55 11.50
N ARG A 120 -8.11 -7.35 12.55
CA ARG A 120 -9.28 -8.23 12.66
C ARG A 120 -10.46 -7.41 13.21
N ILE A 121 -11.53 -7.33 12.44
CA ILE A 121 -12.79 -6.71 12.86
C ILE A 121 -13.72 -7.84 13.31
N ASN A 122 -14.09 -7.85 14.59
CA ASN A 122 -15.07 -8.78 15.14
C ASN A 122 -16.36 -8.04 15.45
N PHE A 123 -17.48 -8.54 14.95
CA PHE A 123 -18.81 -8.02 15.26
C PHE A 123 -19.43 -8.84 16.39
N TYR A 124 -19.86 -8.17 17.45
CA TYR A 124 -20.54 -8.80 18.58
C TYR A 124 -21.96 -8.24 18.70
N HIS A 125 -22.95 -9.12 18.82
CA HIS A 125 -24.31 -8.72 19.14
C HIS A 125 -24.45 -8.55 20.65
N ALA A 126 -24.73 -7.32 21.09
CA ALA A 126 -24.87 -7.02 22.50
C ALA A 126 -26.24 -7.51 23.01
N ARG A 127 -26.24 -8.60 23.79
CA ARG A 127 -27.48 -9.27 24.22
C ARG A 127 -28.31 -8.48 25.25
N ASN A 128 -27.70 -7.51 25.94
CA ASN A 128 -28.31 -6.77 27.06
C ASN A 128 -28.27 -5.24 26.87
N VAL A 129 -28.28 -4.75 25.63
CA VAL A 129 -28.33 -3.30 25.37
C VAL A 129 -29.78 -2.91 25.10
N VAL A 130 -30.40 -2.22 26.05
CA VAL A 130 -31.67 -1.51 25.82
C VAL A 130 -31.32 -0.26 25.01
N GLY A 131 -31.34 -0.38 23.69
CA GLY A 131 -31.25 0.77 22.80
C GLY A 131 -32.51 1.64 22.96
N PRO A 132 -32.42 2.97 22.77
CA PRO A 132 -33.62 3.78 22.63
C PRO A 132 -34.46 3.16 21.51
N GLN A 133 -35.73 2.82 21.79
CA GLN A 133 -36.65 2.34 20.78
C GLN A 133 -36.69 3.39 19.67
N ALA A 134 -36.00 3.11 18.56
CA ALA A 134 -36.19 3.88 17.34
C ALA A 134 -37.67 3.71 17.00
N ALA A 135 -38.44 4.77 17.24
CA ALA A 135 -39.81 4.88 16.78
C ALA A 135 -39.76 4.80 15.25
N TYR A 136 -39.86 3.58 14.73
CA TYR A 136 -40.04 3.34 13.31
C TYR A 136 -41.39 3.96 12.96
N ARG A 137 -41.37 5.10 12.27
CA ARG A 137 -42.57 5.70 11.71
C ARG A 137 -42.80 4.99 10.38
N ASP A 138 -43.96 4.33 10.29
CA ASP A 138 -44.47 3.67 9.09
C ASP A 138 -44.53 4.60 7.87
#